data_AF-A0A418RQH7-F1
#
_entry.id   AF-A0A418RQH7-F1
#
_cell.length_a   1.000
_cell.length_b   1.000
_cell.length_c   1.000
_cell.angle_alpha   90.00
_cell.angle_beta   90.00
_cell.angle_gamma   90.00
#
_symmetry.space_group_name_H-M   'P 1'
#
loop_
_entity.id
_entity.type
_entity.pdbx_description
1 polymer ?
#
loop_
_entity_poly.entity_id
_entity_poly.type
_entity_poly.pdbx_seq_one_letter_code
_entity_poly.pdbx_strand_id
1 'polypeptide(L)'
;MQITAELDSQHVEKLHVLEKTLKKNTSELIAFAIDKVFTDNSAKTEGSTAYQLMLDSGFIGCVEMDENLSENYKASLDWSHKL
;
A
#
# COMPACT_ATOMS: atom_id res chain seq x y z
N MET A 1 16.86 -2.01 -20.85
CA MET A 1 16.28 -3.11 -21.65
C MET A 1 15.15 -2.54 -22.49
N GLN A 2 15.05 -2.91 -23.77
CA GLN A 2 13.97 -2.45 -24.67
C GLN A 2 13.05 -3.63 -24.96
N ILE A 3 11.74 -3.42 -24.76
CA ILE A 3 10.70 -4.42 -25.03
C ILE A 3 9.77 -3.81 -26.09
N THR A 4 9.49 -4.57 -27.15
CA THR A 4 8.45 -4.26 -28.14
C THR A 4 7.36 -5.31 -28.00
N ALA A 5 6.12 -4.88 -27.80
CA ALA A 5 4.97 -5.74 -27.65
C ALA A 5 3.81 -5.20 -28.50
N GLU A 6 3.06 -6.10 -29.10
CA GLU A 6 1.82 -5.76 -29.80
C GLU A 6 0.64 -6.00 -28.87
N LEU A 7 -0.25 -5.01 -28.77
CA LEU A 7 -1.47 -5.09 -27.98
C LEU A 7 -2.67 -4.95 -28.92
N ASP A 8 -3.72 -5.73 -28.67
CA ASP A 8 -4.98 -5.53 -29.38
C ASP A 8 -5.68 -4.24 -28.93
N SER A 9 -6.65 -3.82 -29.73
CA SER A 9 -7.38 -2.57 -29.55
C SER A 9 -8.08 -2.47 -28.20
N GLN A 10 -8.55 -3.58 -27.62
CA GLN A 10 -9.23 -3.57 -26.33
C GLN A 10 -8.26 -3.23 -25.19
N HIS A 11 -7.04 -3.76 -25.24
CA HIS A 11 -6.03 -3.47 -24.23
C HIS A 11 -5.43 -2.07 -24.38
N VAL A 12 -5.30 -1.57 -25.61
CA VAL A 12 -4.89 -0.17 -25.87
C VAL A 12 -5.91 0.81 -25.29
N GLU A 13 -7.21 0.54 -25.44
CA GLU A 13 -8.25 1.41 -24.89
C GLU A 13 -8.20 1.44 -23.35
N LYS A 14 -8.05 0.27 -22.70
CA LYS A 14 -7.88 0.19 -21.25
C LYS A 14 -6.63 0.95 -20.78
N LEU A 15 -5.53 0.85 -21.52
CA LEU A 15 -4.29 1.57 -21.21
C LEU A 15 -4.53 3.08 -21.23
N HIS A 16 -5.19 3.61 -22.26
CA HIS A 16 -5.50 5.05 -22.35
C HIS A 16 -6.42 5.54 -21.24
N VAL A 17 -7.38 4.71 -20.80
CA VAL A 17 -8.21 5.03 -19.63
C VAL A 17 -7.32 5.15 -18.38
N LEU A 18 -6.42 4.19 -18.16
CA LEU A 18 -5.51 4.20 -17.02
C LEU A 18 -4.54 5.38 -17.05
N GLU A 19 -4.06 5.79 -18.23
CA GLU A 19 -3.19 6.98 -18.37
C GLU A 19 -3.91 8.24 -17.87
N LYS A 20 -5.20 8.39 -18.23
CA LYS A 20 -6.02 9.53 -17.79
C LYS A 20 -6.33 9.48 -16.31
N THR A 21 -6.73 8.32 -15.80
CA THR A 21 -7.16 8.15 -14.40
C THR A 21 -5.99 8.31 -13.44
N LEU A 22 -4.85 7.71 -13.76
CA LEU A 22 -3.68 7.66 -12.87
C LEU A 22 -2.67 8.78 -13.16
N LYS A 23 -2.87 9.56 -14.23
CA LYS A 23 -1.95 10.62 -14.70
C LYS A 23 -0.52 10.12 -14.88
N LYS A 24 -0.38 8.90 -15.38
CA LYS A 24 0.88 8.21 -15.65
C LYS A 24 1.03 7.97 -17.13
N ASN A 25 2.26 8.01 -17.64
CA ASN A 25 2.52 7.62 -19.02
C ASN A 25 2.53 6.09 -19.17
N THR A 26 2.43 5.60 -20.42
CA THR A 26 2.46 4.18 -20.74
C THR A 26 3.61 3.44 -20.05
N SER A 27 4.85 3.95 -20.09
CA SER A 27 6.00 3.29 -19.50
C SER A 27 5.88 3.13 -17.97
N GLU A 28 5.38 4.16 -17.29
CA GLU A 28 5.11 4.12 -15.85
C GLU A 28 3.97 3.15 -15.49
N LEU A 29 2.95 3.05 -16.34
CA LEU A 29 1.87 2.08 -16.16
C LEU A 29 2.35 0.65 -16.36
N ILE A 30 3.20 0.40 -17.35
CA ILE A 30 3.79 -0.92 -17.59
C ILE A 30 4.71 -1.32 -16.43
N ALA A 31 5.57 -0.41 -15.96
CA ALA A 31 6.40 -0.65 -14.78
C ALA A 31 5.53 -0.97 -13.55
N PHE A 32 4.49 -0.17 -13.31
CA PHE A 32 3.55 -0.40 -12.21
C PHE A 32 2.80 -1.75 -12.33
N ALA A 33 2.41 -2.15 -13.54
CA ALA A 33 1.77 -3.44 -13.76
C ALA A 33 2.73 -4.60 -13.50
N ILE A 34 3.98 -4.48 -13.92
CA ILE A 34 5.03 -5.47 -13.64
C ILE A 34 5.26 -5.59 -12.14
N ASP A 35 5.41 -4.47 -11.43
CA ASP A 35 5.62 -4.45 -9.97
C ASP A 35 4.44 -5.08 -9.23
N LYS A 36 3.21 -4.78 -9.67
CA LYS A 36 2.00 -5.36 -9.09
C LYS A 36 1.94 -6.87 -9.32
N VAL A 37 2.14 -7.33 -10.55
CA VAL A 37 2.15 -8.77 -10.88
C VAL A 37 3.27 -9.48 -10.12
N PHE A 38 4.46 -8.88 -10.03
CA PHE A 38 5.57 -9.42 -9.26
C PHE A 38 5.23 -9.50 -7.77
N THR A 39 4.67 -8.45 -7.18
CA THR A 39 4.27 -8.44 -5.76
C THR A 39 3.20 -9.50 -5.47
N ASP A 40 2.22 -9.64 -6.36
CA ASP A 40 1.13 -10.61 -6.20
C ASP A 40 1.61 -12.07 -6.34
N ASN A 41 2.69 -12.31 -7.10
CA ASN A 41 3.22 -13.65 -7.38
C ASN A 41 4.55 -13.98 -6.67
N SER A 42 5.20 -12.99 -6.06
CA SER A 42 6.39 -13.22 -5.25
C SER A 42 5.96 -13.86 -3.93
N ALA A 43 6.72 -14.88 -3.50
CA ALA A 43 6.44 -15.58 -2.26
C ALA A 43 6.31 -14.56 -1.12
N LYS A 44 5.21 -14.63 -0.36
CA LYS A 44 5.01 -13.82 0.84
C LYS A 44 6.26 -13.94 1.69
N THR A 45 6.97 -12.84 1.87
CA THR A 45 8.14 -12.82 2.76
C THR A 45 7.68 -13.17 4.18
N GLU A 46 8.59 -13.69 5.00
CA GLU A 46 8.26 -13.97 6.41
C GLU A 46 7.72 -12.72 7.11
N GLY A 47 8.21 -11.53 6.75
CA GLY A 47 7.71 -10.25 7.21
C GLY A 47 6.27 -9.93 6.78
N SER A 48 5.88 -10.22 5.53
CA SER A 48 4.50 -9.97 5.09
C SER A 48 3.51 -10.98 5.68
N THR A 49 3.98 -12.19 5.96
CA THR A 49 3.22 -13.22 6.69
C THR A 49 3.02 -12.82 8.15
N ALA A 50 4.09 -12.36 8.83
CA ALA A 50 4.02 -11.88 10.20
C ALA A 50 3.11 -10.65 10.32
N TYR A 51 3.21 -9.70 9.38
CA TYR A 51 2.34 -8.52 9.34
C TYR A 51 0.86 -8.89 9.19
N GLN A 52 0.52 -9.82 8.29
CA GLN A 52 -0.85 -10.29 8.14
C GLN A 52 -1.36 -11.04 9.38
N LEU A 53 -0.54 -11.89 9.99
CA LEU A 53 -0.89 -12.55 11.25
C LEU A 53 -1.12 -11.55 12.39
N MET A 54 -0.35 -10.46 12.44
CA MET A 54 -0.52 -9.39 13.42
C MET A 54 -1.77 -8.54 13.16
N LEU A 55 -2.16 -8.33 11.91
CA LEU A 55 -3.44 -7.71 11.57
C LEU A 55 -4.63 -8.62 11.92
N ASP A 56 -4.59 -9.89 11.50
CA ASP A 56 -5.67 -10.86 11.71
C ASP A 56 -5.89 -11.18 13.21
N SER A 57 -4.81 -11.17 14.00
CA SER A 57 -4.90 -11.32 15.46
C SER A 57 -5.38 -10.05 16.19
N GLY A 58 -5.60 -8.96 15.45
CA GLY A 58 -5.91 -7.64 15.98
C GLY A 58 -4.70 -6.91 16.58
N PHE A 59 -3.57 -7.58 16.78
CA PHE A 59 -2.37 -6.97 17.40
C PHE A 59 -1.98 -5.64 16.77
N ILE A 60 -2.08 -5.53 15.44
CA ILE A 60 -2.01 -4.26 14.71
C ILE A 60 -3.46 -3.81 14.44
N GLY A 61 -3.86 -2.67 15.03
CA GLY A 61 -5.19 -2.09 14.84
C GLY A 61 -6.15 -2.25 16.02
N CYS A 62 -5.82 -3.04 17.04
CA CYS A 62 -6.60 -3.16 18.29
C CYS A 62 -6.67 -1.87 19.12
N VAL A 63 -5.87 -0.86 18.80
CA VAL A 63 -5.90 0.42 19.52
C VAL A 63 -6.85 1.36 18.79
N GLU A 64 -8.13 1.28 19.14
CA GLU A 64 -9.06 2.40 18.92
C GLU A 64 -8.61 3.54 19.85
N MET A 65 -7.68 4.37 19.37
CA MET A 65 -7.32 5.62 20.02
C MET A 65 -7.81 6.80 19.21
N ASP A 66 -8.04 7.89 19.93
CA ASP A 66 -8.40 9.19 19.39
C ASP A 66 -7.48 9.57 18.22
N GLU A 67 -8.06 10.04 17.11
CA GLU A 67 -7.33 10.42 15.90
C GLU A 67 -6.26 11.51 16.18
N ASN A 68 -6.45 12.31 17.23
CA ASN A 68 -5.52 13.34 17.69
C ASN A 68 -4.65 12.88 18.86
N LEU A 69 -4.45 11.57 19.06
CA LEU A 69 -3.60 11.04 20.12
C LEU A 69 -2.21 11.68 20.12
N SER A 70 -1.63 11.91 18.94
CA SER A 70 -0.33 12.57 18.80
C SER A 70 -0.29 13.98 19.43
N GLU A 71 -1.43 14.67 19.46
CA GLU A 71 -1.58 16.01 20.02
C GLU A 71 -2.02 16.00 21.48
N ASN A 72 -2.90 15.08 21.87
CA ASN A 72 -3.57 15.10 23.17
C ASN A 72 -3.04 14.08 24.20
N TYR A 73 -2.11 13.17 23.83
CA TYR A 73 -1.66 12.09 24.72
C TYR A 73 -1.16 12.58 26.09
N LYS A 74 -0.54 13.76 26.16
CA LYS A 74 0.01 14.32 27.41
C LYS A 74 -1.06 14.65 28.45
N ALA A 75 -2.31 14.87 28.02
CA ALA A 75 -3.43 15.12 28.91
C ALA A 75 -3.91 13.85 29.64
N SER A 76 -3.62 12.68 29.08
CA SER A 76 -4.02 11.38 29.62
C SER A 76 -2.90 10.69 30.40
N LEU A 77 -1.69 11.27 30.44
CA LEU A 77 -0.57 10.75 31.23
C LEU A 77 -0.70 11.18 32.70
N ASP A 78 -0.60 10.22 33.61
CA ASP A 78 -0.54 10.49 35.05
C ASP A 78 0.82 11.11 35.41
N TRP A 79 0.81 12.37 35.87
CA TRP A 79 2.01 13.12 36.27
C TRP A 79 2.30 13.08 37.77
N SER A 80 1.57 12.28 38.56
CA SER A 80 1.67 12.24 40.03
C SER A 80 3.09 11.94 40.55
N HIS A 81 3.94 11.33 39.72
CA HIS A 81 5.33 11.00 40.02
C HIS A 81 6.32 12.16 39.80
N LYS A 82 5.87 13.33 39.32
CA LYS A 82 6.71 14.53 39.13
C LYS A 82 6.54 15.60 40.23
N LEU A 83 5.74 15.32 41.27
CA LEU A 83 5.56 16.17 42.44
C LEU A 83 6.60 15.86 43.52
#